data_AF-A0A3D4FM97-F1
#
_entry.id   AF-A0A3D4FM97-F1
#
_cell.length_a   1.000
_cell.length_b   1.000
_cell.length_c   1.000
_cell.angle_alpha   90.00
_cell.angle_beta   90.00
_cell.angle_gamma   90.00
#
_symmetry.space_group_name_H-M   'P 1'
#
loop_
_entity.id
_entity.type
_entity.pdbx_description
1 polymer ?
#
loop_
_entity_poly.entity_id
_entity_poly.type
_entity_poly.pdbx_seq_one_letter_code
_entity_poly.pdbx_strand_id
1 'polypeptide(L)'
;MILYKKNNIKEKIFLFISFGLFSLATYMTYSRGAWLCYLISVGIIFISKKYRYVPLLELLAIPIAFKPVMSKILTRGYATTSFFMSQSNMARIQAYFTSFVMMIAHPFGIGGGSYGDMYLKYAEKGYLNMPDLMRANLQVADYSLEHAHNLLLQIGVEYGIIVMILFIVIIVNRLSAALKDYEHNRGIFAAIIVFIIISVLTGGEFDHKGVITPTLILWLLFGMTILNSKKDERNTNKLNTKK
;
A
#
# COMPACT_ATOMS: atom_id res chain seq x y z
N MET A 1 10.44 -6.46 -13.95
CA MET A 1 11.04 -7.04 -15.17
C MET A 1 12.04 -6.09 -15.82
N ILE A 2 11.68 -4.82 -16.02
CA ILE A 2 12.55 -3.78 -16.63
C ILE A 2 13.67 -3.34 -15.67
N LEU A 3 13.44 -3.11 -14.38
CA LEU A 3 14.53 -2.66 -13.49
C LEU A 3 15.66 -3.69 -13.23
N TYR A 4 15.43 -4.97 -13.55
CA TYR A 4 16.28 -6.11 -13.18
C TYR A 4 16.88 -6.87 -14.38
N LYS A 5 16.60 -6.42 -15.61
CA LYS A 5 17.17 -6.98 -16.84
C LYS A 5 17.96 -5.89 -17.57
N LYS A 6 18.69 -6.29 -18.61
CA LYS A 6 19.45 -5.35 -19.45
C LYS A 6 18.44 -4.57 -20.30
N ASN A 7 18.37 -3.25 -20.09
CA ASN A 7 17.34 -2.42 -20.69
C ASN A 7 17.80 -1.75 -21.98
N ASN A 8 16.87 -1.64 -22.94
CA ASN A 8 17.05 -0.82 -24.12
C ASN A 8 16.90 0.68 -23.78
N ILE A 9 17.29 1.57 -24.70
CA ILE A 9 17.26 3.01 -24.44
C ILE A 9 15.84 3.55 -24.25
N LYS A 10 14.86 3.00 -24.96
CA LYS A 10 13.44 3.39 -24.86
C LYS A 10 12.88 3.08 -23.47
N GLU A 11 13.18 1.91 -22.93
CA GLU A 11 12.82 1.47 -21.58
C GLU A 11 13.46 2.36 -20.51
N LYS A 12 14.72 2.76 -20.70
CA LYS A 12 15.39 3.69 -19.78
C LYS A 12 14.72 5.06 -19.77
N ILE A 13 14.41 5.59 -20.95
CA ILE A 13 13.70 6.88 -21.10
C ILE A 13 12.32 6.78 -20.42
N PHE A 14 11.56 5.73 -20.71
CA PHE A 14 10.25 5.51 -20.10
C PHE A 14 10.32 5.45 -18.56
N LEU A 15 11.29 4.71 -18.01
CA LEU A 15 11.50 4.63 -16.57
C LEU A 15 11.87 5.98 -15.96
N PHE A 16 12.74 6.75 -16.61
CA PHE A 16 13.18 8.05 -16.11
C PHE A 16 12.04 9.07 -16.12
N ILE A 17 11.26 9.13 -17.21
CA ILE A 17 10.07 9.97 -17.32
C ILE A 17 9.04 9.58 -16.26
N SER A 18 8.74 8.28 -16.12
CA SER A 18 7.78 7.78 -15.12
C SER A 18 8.21 8.16 -13.71
N PHE A 19 9.48 7.93 -13.37
CA PHE A 19 10.03 8.29 -12.07
C PHE A 19 9.97 9.80 -11.80
N GLY A 20 10.30 10.63 -12.78
CA GLY A 20 10.20 12.09 -12.68
C GLY A 20 8.77 12.56 -12.45
N LEU A 21 7.80 12.01 -13.19
CA LEU A 21 6.38 12.33 -13.02
C LEU A 21 5.86 11.92 -11.64
N PHE A 22 6.18 10.71 -11.16
CA PHE A 22 5.77 10.27 -9.82
C PHE A 22 6.43 11.08 -8.70
N SER A 23 7.69 11.45 -8.86
CA SER A 23 8.40 12.33 -7.92
C SER A 23 7.75 13.71 -7.87
N LEU A 24 7.42 14.29 -9.03
CA LEU A 24 6.75 15.58 -9.13
C LEU A 24 5.34 15.54 -8.53
N ALA A 25 4.56 14.50 -8.82
CA ALA A 25 3.24 14.30 -8.24
C ALA A 25 3.33 14.19 -6.70
N THR A 26 4.24 13.37 -6.20
CA THR A 26 4.47 13.22 -4.75
C THR A 26 4.85 14.55 -4.10
N TYR A 27 5.72 15.33 -4.76
CA TYR A 27 6.08 16.67 -4.32
C TYR A 27 4.87 17.62 -4.28
N MET A 28 4.08 17.68 -5.35
CA MET A 28 2.92 18.57 -5.46
C MET A 28 1.80 18.24 -4.45
N THR A 29 1.65 16.97 -4.06
CA THR A 29 0.61 16.56 -3.10
C THR A 29 0.92 16.95 -1.65
N TYR A 30 2.19 17.24 -1.33
CA TYR A 30 2.67 17.44 0.05
C TYR A 30 2.22 16.35 1.04
N SER A 31 1.88 15.16 0.54
CA SER A 31 1.31 14.09 1.36
C SER A 31 2.42 13.33 2.07
N ARG A 32 2.47 13.44 3.40
CA ARG A 32 3.39 12.67 4.26
C ARG A 32 3.32 11.16 3.99
N GLY A 33 2.11 10.64 3.78
CA GLY A 33 1.88 9.23 3.48
C GLY A 33 2.43 8.83 2.10
N ALA A 34 2.28 9.69 1.10
CA ALA A 34 2.84 9.45 -0.24
C ALA A 34 4.38 9.46 -0.21
N TRP A 35 4.99 10.42 0.49
CA TRP A 35 6.44 10.46 0.68
C TRP A 35 6.97 9.24 1.42
N LEU A 36 6.32 8.82 2.50
CA LEU A 36 6.71 7.61 3.23
C LEU A 36 6.63 6.36 2.33
N CYS A 37 5.51 6.18 1.62
CA CYS A 37 5.35 5.05 0.69
C CYS A 37 6.38 5.09 -0.43
N TYR A 38 6.66 6.27 -1.00
CA TYR A 38 7.66 6.47 -2.04
C TYR A 38 9.06 6.07 -1.56
N LEU A 39 9.49 6.56 -0.39
CA LEU A 39 10.79 6.23 0.19
C LEU A 39 10.93 4.74 0.49
N ILE A 40 9.89 4.13 1.07
CA ILE A 40 9.88 2.68 1.34
C ILE A 40 9.97 1.90 0.01
N SER A 41 9.24 2.32 -1.02
CA SER A 41 9.24 1.66 -2.32
C SER A 41 10.61 1.71 -2.99
N VAL A 42 11.23 2.89 -2.99
CA VAL A 42 12.60 3.10 -3.48
C VAL A 42 13.58 2.24 -2.68
N GLY A 43 13.47 2.24 -1.35
CA GLY A 43 14.28 1.41 -0.47
C GLY A 43 14.19 -0.08 -0.80
N ILE A 44 12.98 -0.63 -0.96
CA ILE A 44 12.76 -2.04 -1.31
C ILE A 44 13.36 -2.37 -2.68
N ILE A 45 13.18 -1.49 -3.68
CA ILE A 45 13.74 -1.68 -5.02
C ILE A 45 15.28 -1.73 -4.97
N PHE A 46 15.91 -0.87 -4.18
CA PHE A 46 17.36 -0.82 -4.08
C PHE A 46 17.96 -1.91 -3.19
N ILE A 47 17.33 -2.26 -2.07
CA ILE A 47 17.70 -3.44 -1.25
C ILE A 47 17.62 -4.69 -2.11
N SER A 48 16.62 -4.73 -2.99
CA SER A 48 16.56 -5.83 -3.91
C SER A 48 17.78 -5.77 -4.84
N LYS A 49 18.34 -4.69 -5.36
CA LYS A 49 19.58 -4.79 -6.19
C LYS A 49 20.86 -5.16 -5.40
N LYS A 50 21.93 -5.60 -6.11
CA LYS A 50 23.30 -5.82 -5.56
C LYS A 50 23.88 -4.59 -4.83
N TYR A 51 23.31 -3.41 -5.02
CA TYR A 51 23.74 -2.13 -4.46
C TYR A 51 23.04 -1.78 -3.14
N ARG A 52 23.14 -2.69 -2.15
CA ARG A 52 22.44 -2.63 -0.84
C ARG A 52 22.70 -1.38 0.01
N TYR A 53 23.70 -0.56 -0.33
CA TYR A 53 24.12 0.62 0.46
C TYR A 53 23.65 1.97 -0.13
N VAL A 54 23.22 1.99 -1.40
CA VAL A 54 22.67 3.19 -2.05
C VAL A 54 21.37 3.69 -1.40
N PRO A 55 20.41 2.84 -0.97
CA PRO A 55 19.21 3.33 -0.31
C PRO A 55 19.48 3.89 1.08
N LEU A 56 20.52 3.42 1.77
CA LEU A 56 20.95 4.00 3.04
C LEU A 56 21.50 5.42 2.83
N LEU A 57 22.24 5.64 1.73
CA LEU A 57 22.74 6.96 1.35
C LEU A 57 21.62 7.91 0.91
N GLU A 58 20.61 7.44 0.16
CA GLU A 58 19.43 8.26 -0.18
C GLU A 58 18.57 8.58 1.06
N LEU A 59 18.34 7.61 1.94
CA LEU A 59 17.60 7.80 3.19
C LEU A 59 18.30 8.82 4.11
N LEU A 60 19.63 8.89 4.08
CA LEU A 60 20.44 9.86 4.82
C LEU A 60 20.59 11.21 4.09
N ALA A 61 20.60 11.23 2.76
CA ALA A 61 20.75 12.44 1.96
C ALA A 61 19.46 13.26 1.87
N ILE A 62 18.29 12.61 1.86
CA ILE A 62 16.99 13.29 1.72
C ILE A 62 16.69 14.25 2.90
N PRO A 63 16.91 13.89 4.18
CA PRO A 63 16.74 14.82 5.30
C PRO A 63 17.69 16.03 5.25
N ILE A 64 18.90 15.85 4.71
CA ILE A 64 19.95 16.88 4.67
C ILE A 64 19.77 17.82 3.48
N ALA A 65 19.40 17.30 2.31
CA ALA A 65 19.21 18.08 1.08
C ALA A 65 17.85 18.81 1.03
N PHE A 66 16.84 18.38 1.79
CA PHE A 66 15.46 18.90 1.70
C PHE A 66 15.00 19.74 2.90
N LYS A 67 15.89 20.35 3.68
CA LYS A 67 15.52 21.15 4.87
C LYS A 67 14.33 22.14 4.68
N PRO A 68 14.22 22.94 3.60
CA PRO A 68 13.07 23.84 3.38
C PRO A 68 11.80 23.13 2.86
N VAL A 69 11.94 21.98 2.21
CA VAL A 69 10.81 21.19 1.69
C VAL A 69 10.24 20.29 2.78
N MET A 70 11.09 19.78 3.67
CA MET A 70 10.71 18.96 4.82
C MET A 70 9.78 19.72 5.75
N SER A 71 10.02 21.02 6.01
CA SER A 71 9.08 21.80 6.82
C SER A 71 7.71 21.90 6.14
N LYS A 72 7.66 22.17 4.83
CA LYS A 72 6.40 22.20 4.05
C LYS A 72 5.70 20.83 3.99
N ILE A 73 6.44 19.73 3.87
CA ILE A 73 5.87 18.38 3.89
C ILE A 73 5.31 18.05 5.27
N LEU A 74 6.07 18.32 6.34
CA LEU A 74 5.67 18.06 7.72
C LEU A 74 4.41 18.85 8.09
N THR A 75 4.28 20.06 7.58
CA THR A 75 3.13 20.92 7.83
C THR A 75 2.05 20.88 6.75
N ARG A 76 2.18 20.00 5.74
CA ARG A 76 1.27 19.91 4.57
C ARG A 76 1.07 21.26 3.84
N GLY A 77 2.05 22.14 3.88
CA GLY A 77 1.98 23.48 3.29
C GLY A 77 1.32 24.56 4.18
N TYR A 78 0.90 24.22 5.41
CA TYR A 78 0.25 25.15 6.36
C TYR A 78 1.10 25.41 7.61
N ALA A 79 0.58 26.19 8.58
CA ALA A 79 1.23 26.36 9.88
C ALA A 79 0.91 25.15 10.79
N THR A 80 1.95 24.51 11.32
CA THR A 80 1.99 23.47 12.36
C THR A 80 0.64 22.96 12.90
N THR A 81 0.12 21.87 12.35
CA THR A 81 -0.86 21.02 13.05
C THR A 81 -0.14 19.82 13.64
N SER A 82 -0.32 19.58 14.95
CA SER A 82 0.24 18.40 15.61
C SER A 82 -0.31 17.11 14.97
N PHE A 83 0.39 15.97 15.17
CA PHE A 83 0.00 14.68 14.58
C PHE A 83 -1.46 14.29 14.90
N PHE A 84 -1.93 14.61 16.11
CA PHE A 84 -3.28 14.38 16.62
C PHE A 84 -4.28 15.50 16.28
N MET A 85 -3.86 16.56 15.60
CA MET A 85 -4.77 17.60 15.07
C MET A 85 -4.93 17.48 13.55
N SER A 86 -4.25 16.52 12.92
CA SER A 86 -4.34 16.32 11.48
C SER A 86 -5.56 15.48 11.15
N GLN A 87 -6.60 16.11 10.58
CA GLN A 87 -7.86 15.47 10.15
C GLN A 87 -7.68 14.08 9.52
N SER A 88 -6.70 13.95 8.61
CA SER A 88 -6.42 12.69 7.91
C SER A 88 -5.87 11.58 8.81
N ASN A 89 -5.12 11.90 9.85
CA ASN A 89 -4.66 10.89 10.83
C ASN A 89 -5.80 10.48 11.75
N MET A 90 -6.66 11.43 12.12
CA MET A 90 -7.81 11.18 13.00
C MET A 90 -8.81 10.25 12.32
N ALA A 91 -9.14 10.54 11.06
CA ALA A 91 -9.95 9.68 10.22
C ALA A 91 -9.44 8.23 10.17
N ARG A 92 -8.12 8.01 10.05
CA ARG A 92 -7.55 6.65 10.06
C ARG A 92 -7.70 5.94 11.40
N ILE A 93 -7.49 6.66 12.51
CA ILE A 93 -7.69 6.10 13.86
C ILE A 93 -9.17 5.74 14.05
N GLN A 94 -10.09 6.65 13.70
CA GLN A 94 -11.52 6.42 13.77
C GLN A 94 -11.96 5.24 12.89
N ALA A 95 -11.47 5.17 11.65
CA ALA A 95 -11.71 4.05 10.76
C ALA A 95 -11.28 2.73 11.39
N TYR A 96 -10.10 2.67 12.02
CA TYR A 96 -9.57 1.44 12.62
C TYR A 96 -10.50 0.88 13.70
N PHE A 97 -10.84 1.69 14.71
CA PHE A 97 -11.65 1.23 15.83
C PHE A 97 -13.11 0.97 15.41
N THR A 98 -13.68 1.83 14.58
CA THR A 98 -15.04 1.62 14.07
C THR A 98 -15.12 0.36 13.21
N SER A 99 -14.16 0.15 12.29
CA SER A 99 -14.07 -1.07 11.49
C SER A 99 -13.96 -2.32 12.36
N PHE A 100 -13.16 -2.27 13.42
CA PHE A 100 -13.01 -3.40 14.33
C PHE A 100 -14.33 -3.79 15.00
N VAL A 101 -15.08 -2.81 15.50
CA VAL A 101 -16.41 -3.05 16.09
C VAL A 101 -17.38 -3.60 15.04
N MET A 102 -17.35 -3.08 13.81
CA MET A 102 -18.18 -3.57 12.71
C MET A 102 -17.86 -5.03 12.34
N MET A 103 -16.58 -5.40 12.28
CA MET A 103 -16.14 -6.77 11.98
C MET A 103 -16.58 -7.76 13.05
N ILE A 104 -16.55 -7.37 14.34
CA ILE A 104 -17.05 -8.21 15.43
C ILE A 104 -18.56 -8.38 15.34
N ALA A 105 -19.29 -7.30 15.04
CA ALA A 105 -20.74 -7.34 14.92
C ALA A 105 -21.22 -8.11 13.68
N HIS A 106 -20.44 -8.08 12.59
CA HIS A 106 -20.74 -8.69 11.30
C HIS A 106 -19.55 -9.52 10.80
N PRO A 107 -19.27 -10.69 11.41
CA PRO A 107 -18.10 -11.50 11.06
C PRO A 107 -18.12 -12.02 9.61
N PHE A 108 -19.30 -12.10 8.99
CA PHE A 108 -19.52 -12.48 7.59
C PHE A 108 -19.63 -11.29 6.63
N GLY A 109 -19.42 -10.07 7.12
CA GLY A 109 -19.43 -8.84 6.33
C GLY A 109 -20.79 -8.15 6.28
N ILE A 110 -20.77 -6.86 5.94
CA ILE A 110 -21.96 -6.00 5.83
C ILE A 110 -22.43 -5.80 4.38
N GLY A 111 -21.71 -6.34 3.39
CA GLY A 111 -21.95 -6.12 1.96
C GLY A 111 -21.02 -5.07 1.35
N GLY A 112 -20.53 -5.34 0.13
CA GLY A 112 -19.65 -4.45 -0.63
C GLY A 112 -20.27 -3.08 -0.88
N GLY A 113 -19.51 -2.01 -0.62
CA GLY A 113 -19.96 -0.63 -0.78
C GLY A 113 -20.84 -0.09 0.35
N SER A 114 -21.11 -0.88 1.40
CA SER A 114 -21.98 -0.49 2.52
C SER A 114 -21.22 0.17 3.69
N TYR A 115 -19.90 0.32 3.59
CA TYR A 115 -19.08 0.84 4.68
C TYR A 115 -19.55 2.22 5.18
N GLY A 116 -19.76 3.18 4.29
CA GLY A 116 -20.14 4.55 4.68
C GLY A 116 -21.45 4.63 5.47
N ASP A 117 -22.47 3.86 5.06
CA ASP A 117 -23.77 3.83 5.73
C ASP A 117 -23.68 3.20 7.13
N MET A 118 -22.85 2.17 7.25
CA MET A 118 -22.66 1.46 8.51
C MET A 118 -21.68 2.19 9.44
N TYR A 119 -20.72 2.96 8.90
CA TYR A 119 -19.81 3.77 9.68
C TYR A 119 -20.58 4.73 10.60
N LEU A 120 -21.61 5.43 10.08
CA LEU A 120 -22.44 6.34 10.88
C LEU A 120 -23.12 5.64 12.08
N LYS A 121 -23.54 4.38 11.91
CA LYS A 121 -24.21 3.60 12.96
C LYS A 121 -23.25 3.07 14.04
N TYR A 122 -21.98 2.91 13.70
CA TYR A 122 -20.97 2.30 14.57
C TYR A 122 -19.90 3.28 15.06
N ALA A 123 -19.86 4.51 14.52
CA ALA A 123 -18.84 5.50 14.86
C ALA A 123 -18.77 5.81 16.36
N GLU A 124 -19.92 5.92 17.03
CA GLU A 124 -19.96 6.12 18.49
C GLU A 124 -19.35 4.93 19.25
N LYS A 125 -19.75 3.71 18.90
CA LYS A 125 -19.20 2.49 19.51
C LYS A 125 -17.71 2.35 19.25
N GLY A 126 -17.26 2.68 18.04
CA GLY A 126 -15.86 2.74 17.66
C GLY A 126 -15.09 3.75 18.51
N TYR A 127 -15.63 4.95 18.68
CA TYR A 127 -15.05 5.99 19.54
C TYR A 127 -14.94 5.53 20.99
N LEU A 128 -15.98 4.93 21.56
CA LEU A 128 -15.97 4.42 22.93
C LEU A 128 -15.00 3.25 23.16
N ASN A 129 -14.66 2.50 22.11
CA ASN A 129 -13.68 1.41 22.17
C ASN A 129 -12.22 1.90 22.07
N MET A 130 -11.99 3.20 21.87
CA MET A 130 -10.65 3.77 21.88
C MET A 130 -10.12 3.94 23.31
N PRO A 131 -8.79 3.79 23.54
CA PRO A 131 -8.18 4.09 24.82
C PRO A 131 -8.48 5.52 25.30
N ASP A 132 -8.73 5.71 26.60
CA ASP A 132 -9.14 7.01 27.18
C ASP A 132 -8.18 8.16 26.84
N LEU A 133 -6.87 7.89 26.91
CA LEU A 133 -5.84 8.88 26.58
C LEU A 133 -5.89 9.29 25.10
N MET A 134 -6.35 8.41 24.20
CA MET A 134 -6.60 8.78 22.81
C MET A 134 -7.88 9.60 22.69
N ARG A 135 -9.00 9.15 23.28
CA ARG A 135 -10.30 9.85 23.22
C ARG A 135 -10.22 11.29 23.70
N ALA A 136 -9.49 11.53 24.79
CA ALA A 136 -9.32 12.86 25.39
C ALA A 136 -8.54 13.84 24.49
N ASN A 137 -7.69 13.33 23.60
CA ASN A 137 -6.83 14.12 22.72
C ASN A 137 -7.28 14.09 21.24
N LEU A 138 -8.33 13.32 20.92
CA LEU A 138 -8.82 13.11 19.57
C LEU A 138 -9.95 14.10 19.25
N GLN A 139 -9.64 15.08 18.40
CA GLN A 139 -10.64 15.84 17.66
C GLN A 139 -11.33 14.95 16.60
N VAL A 140 -12.64 14.79 16.69
CA VAL A 140 -13.39 13.96 15.73
C VAL A 140 -13.29 14.56 14.33
N ALA A 141 -13.07 13.73 13.30
CA ALA A 141 -13.07 14.21 11.92
C ALA A 141 -14.43 14.82 11.57
N ASP A 142 -14.42 15.92 10.81
CA ASP A 142 -15.60 16.71 10.47
C ASP A 142 -16.44 16.13 9.32
N TYR A 143 -16.06 14.94 8.82
CA TYR A 143 -16.74 14.23 7.74
C TYR A 143 -16.95 12.75 8.08
N SER A 144 -17.98 12.17 7.48
CA SER A 144 -18.21 10.72 7.52
C SER A 144 -17.19 10.00 6.64
N LEU A 145 -16.71 8.84 7.10
CA LEU A 145 -15.76 8.03 6.35
C LEU A 145 -16.50 7.11 5.39
N GLU A 146 -16.19 7.21 4.11
CA GLU A 146 -16.74 6.30 3.09
C GLU A 146 -16.04 4.94 3.07
N HIS A 147 -14.80 4.86 3.56
CA HIS A 147 -13.94 3.67 3.54
C HIS A 147 -13.05 3.57 4.80
N ALA A 148 -12.49 2.38 5.05
CA ALA A 148 -11.67 2.07 6.21
C ALA A 148 -10.23 2.62 6.16
N HIS A 149 -9.83 3.29 5.07
CA HIS A 149 -8.46 3.75 4.82
C HIS A 149 -7.37 2.67 5.05
N ASN A 150 -7.74 1.41 4.91
CA ASN A 150 -6.88 0.25 4.96
C ASN A 150 -7.57 -0.91 4.21
N LEU A 151 -6.90 -1.48 3.22
CA LEU A 151 -7.47 -2.52 2.35
C LEU A 151 -7.95 -3.76 3.13
N LEU A 152 -7.19 -4.21 4.13
CA LEU A 152 -7.54 -5.41 4.90
C LEU A 152 -8.77 -5.15 5.78
N LEU A 153 -8.82 -3.99 6.43
CA LEU A 153 -10.00 -3.58 7.20
C LEU A 153 -11.22 -3.42 6.31
N GLN A 154 -11.08 -2.80 5.14
CA GLN A 154 -12.17 -2.65 4.18
C GLN A 154 -12.73 -4.02 3.79
N ILE A 155 -11.85 -4.98 3.44
CA ILE A 155 -12.26 -6.33 3.08
C ILE A 155 -12.94 -7.02 4.27
N GLY A 156 -12.35 -6.91 5.47
CA GLY A 156 -12.88 -7.53 6.69
C GLY A 156 -14.26 -7.01 7.07
N VAL A 157 -14.51 -5.71 6.92
CA VAL A 157 -15.81 -5.10 7.20
C VAL A 157 -16.83 -5.47 6.13
N GLU A 158 -16.53 -5.25 4.86
CA GLU A 158 -17.53 -5.39 3.79
C GLU A 158 -17.82 -6.85 3.41
N TYR A 159 -16.79 -7.70 3.40
CA TYR A 159 -16.89 -9.09 2.95
C TYR A 159 -16.66 -10.11 4.07
N GLY A 160 -16.30 -9.66 5.28
CA GLY A 160 -16.16 -10.50 6.45
C GLY A 160 -14.73 -10.96 6.73
N ILE A 161 -14.51 -11.40 7.97
CA ILE A 161 -13.20 -11.81 8.50
C ILE A 161 -12.66 -13.03 7.74
N ILE A 162 -13.55 -13.97 7.37
CA ILE A 162 -13.17 -15.17 6.60
C ILE A 162 -12.59 -14.76 5.25
N VAL A 163 -13.23 -13.84 4.54
CA VAL A 163 -12.76 -13.35 3.23
C VAL A 163 -11.44 -12.59 3.38
N MET A 164 -11.29 -11.78 4.43
CA MET A 164 -10.02 -11.11 4.75
C MET A 164 -8.89 -12.12 4.96
N ILE A 165 -9.12 -13.20 5.71
CA ILE A 165 -8.12 -14.27 5.92
C ILE A 165 -7.76 -14.95 4.60
N LEU A 166 -8.75 -15.32 3.78
CA LEU A 166 -8.50 -15.92 2.46
C LEU A 166 -7.69 -14.99 1.56
N PHE A 167 -7.96 -13.69 1.60
CA PHE A 167 -7.20 -12.69 0.85
C PHE A 167 -5.73 -12.63 1.30
N ILE A 168 -5.47 -12.66 2.61
CA ILE A 168 -4.11 -12.75 3.16
C ILE A 168 -3.43 -14.04 2.72
N VAL A 169 -4.13 -15.18 2.75
CA VAL A 169 -3.60 -16.47 2.28
C VAL A 169 -3.19 -16.41 0.81
N ILE A 170 -4.01 -15.77 -0.04
CA ILE A 170 -3.65 -15.55 -1.46
C ILE A 170 -2.37 -14.73 -1.56
N ILE A 171 -2.27 -13.61 -0.85
CA ILE A 171 -1.06 -12.76 -0.85
C ILE A 171 0.18 -13.57 -0.43
N VAL A 172 0.11 -14.29 0.69
CA VAL A 172 1.24 -15.10 1.21
C VAL A 172 1.62 -16.21 0.23
N ASN A 173 0.63 -16.86 -0.37
CA ASN A 173 0.86 -17.90 -1.38
C ASN A 173 1.57 -17.33 -2.62
N ARG A 174 1.18 -16.13 -3.08
CA ARG A 174 1.82 -15.46 -4.23
C ARG A 174 3.22 -14.96 -3.92
N LEU A 175 3.46 -14.42 -2.72
CA LEU A 175 4.81 -14.10 -2.25
C LEU A 175 5.70 -15.34 -2.20
N SER A 176 5.18 -16.45 -1.67
CA SER A 176 5.90 -17.73 -1.61
C SER A 176 6.23 -18.25 -3.00
N ALA A 177 5.30 -18.14 -3.96
CA ALA A 177 5.55 -18.51 -5.36
C ALA A 177 6.64 -17.63 -5.99
N ALA A 178 6.63 -16.32 -5.73
CA ALA A 178 7.66 -15.41 -6.22
C ALA A 178 9.04 -15.69 -5.60
N LEU A 179 9.10 -16.18 -4.35
CA LEU A 179 10.36 -16.55 -3.68
C LEU A 179 11.01 -17.82 -4.23
N LYS A 180 10.23 -18.78 -4.74
CA LYS A 180 10.77 -20.03 -5.31
C LYS A 180 11.77 -19.79 -6.44
N ASP A 181 11.54 -18.77 -7.25
CA ASP A 181 12.51 -18.27 -8.23
C ASP A 181 12.68 -16.76 -8.05
N TYR A 182 13.34 -16.42 -6.94
CA TYR A 182 13.53 -15.05 -6.53
C TYR A 182 14.33 -14.24 -7.55
N GLU A 183 15.37 -14.79 -8.17
CA GLU A 183 16.18 -14.02 -9.13
C GLU A 183 15.36 -13.59 -10.35
N HIS A 184 14.46 -14.46 -10.85
CA HIS A 184 13.58 -14.09 -11.96
C HIS A 184 12.41 -13.20 -11.53
N ASN A 185 11.84 -13.47 -10.35
CA ASN A 185 10.62 -12.80 -9.87
C ASN A 185 10.86 -11.65 -8.90
N ARG A 186 12.12 -11.28 -8.63
CA ARG A 186 12.54 -10.22 -7.70
C ARG A 186 11.72 -8.94 -7.82
N GLY A 187 11.49 -8.50 -9.06
CA GLY A 187 10.73 -7.29 -9.32
C GLY A 187 9.24 -7.42 -9.04
N ILE A 188 8.67 -8.62 -9.24
CA ILE A 188 7.26 -8.90 -8.90
C ILE A 188 7.14 -9.00 -7.39
N PHE A 189 8.07 -9.69 -6.71
CA PHE A 189 8.13 -9.76 -5.26
C PHE A 189 8.17 -8.36 -4.64
N ALA A 190 9.11 -7.51 -5.08
CA ALA A 190 9.21 -6.12 -4.62
C ALA A 190 7.92 -5.33 -4.85
N ALA A 191 7.29 -5.49 -6.02
CA ALA A 191 6.03 -4.81 -6.33
C ALA A 191 4.86 -5.26 -5.43
N ILE A 192 4.75 -6.55 -5.12
CA ILE A 192 3.72 -7.07 -4.20
C ILE A 192 3.94 -6.51 -2.79
N ILE A 193 5.17 -6.50 -2.28
CA ILE A 193 5.47 -5.92 -0.95
C ILE A 193 5.14 -4.43 -0.91
N VAL A 194 5.56 -3.68 -1.94
CA VAL A 194 5.24 -2.24 -2.05
C VAL A 194 3.74 -2.02 -2.06
N PHE A 195 3.01 -2.81 -2.83
CA PHE A 195 1.55 -2.74 -2.87
C PHE A 195 0.95 -2.95 -1.47
N ILE A 196 1.31 -4.02 -0.77
CA ILE A 196 0.80 -4.31 0.59
C ILE A 196 1.04 -3.13 1.53
N ILE A 197 2.23 -2.55 1.51
CA ILE A 197 2.58 -1.42 2.37
C ILE A 197 1.70 -0.22 2.04
N ILE A 198 1.54 0.12 0.75
CA ILE A 198 0.67 1.23 0.33
C ILE A 198 -0.77 0.94 0.79
N SER A 199 -1.29 -0.25 0.52
CA SER A 199 -2.67 -0.61 0.85
C SER A 199 -3.00 -0.61 2.33
N VAL A 200 -2.02 -0.92 3.18
CA VAL A 200 -2.17 -0.87 4.65
C VAL A 200 -2.07 0.56 5.17
N LEU A 201 -1.22 1.40 4.56
CA LEU A 201 -0.94 2.76 5.04
C LEU A 201 -1.90 3.82 4.51
N THR A 202 -2.37 3.67 3.27
CA THR A 202 -3.20 4.67 2.59
C THR A 202 -4.64 4.23 2.45
N GLY A 203 -4.90 2.95 2.18
CA GLY A 203 -6.23 2.42 1.86
C GLY A 203 -6.85 3.04 0.60
N GLY A 204 -6.03 3.68 -0.23
CA GLY A 204 -6.49 4.43 -1.41
C GLY A 204 -7.06 3.56 -2.53
N GLU A 205 -7.10 2.23 -2.35
CA GLU A 205 -7.67 1.29 -3.30
C GLU A 205 -9.18 1.47 -3.47
N PHE A 206 -9.86 2.02 -2.47
CA PHE A 206 -11.32 2.21 -2.46
C PHE A 206 -11.75 3.68 -2.41
N ASP A 207 -10.83 4.63 -2.19
CA ASP A 207 -11.11 6.07 -2.02
C ASP A 207 -11.79 6.75 -3.24
N HIS A 208 -11.85 6.07 -4.40
CA HIS A 208 -12.50 6.58 -5.60
C HIS A 208 -13.51 5.56 -6.14
N LYS A 209 -14.78 5.74 -5.78
CA LYS A 209 -15.93 5.04 -6.37
C LYS A 209 -15.86 5.14 -7.90
N GLY A 210 -15.40 4.07 -8.57
CA GLY A 210 -15.34 3.98 -10.04
C GLY A 210 -13.94 3.88 -10.66
N VAL A 211 -12.86 4.02 -9.88
CA VAL A 211 -11.49 3.83 -10.39
C VAL A 211 -10.98 2.45 -9.94
N ILE A 212 -11.24 1.45 -10.76
CA ILE A 212 -10.97 0.00 -10.54
C ILE A 212 -9.44 -0.30 -10.42
N THR A 213 -8.58 0.72 -10.29
CA THR A 213 -7.21 0.65 -10.82
C THR A 213 -6.18 0.04 -9.86
N PRO A 214 -6.14 0.35 -8.55
CA PRO A 214 -5.06 -0.15 -7.69
C PRO A 214 -5.14 -1.67 -7.41
N THR A 215 -6.32 -2.19 -7.08
CA THR A 215 -6.49 -3.63 -6.80
C THR A 215 -6.28 -4.50 -8.04
N LEU A 216 -6.61 -4.01 -9.24
CA LEU A 216 -6.27 -4.70 -10.50
C LEU A 216 -4.77 -4.87 -10.70
N ILE A 217 -3.95 -3.89 -10.28
CA ILE A 217 -2.49 -4.01 -10.36
C ILE A 217 -2.01 -5.23 -9.55
N LEU A 218 -2.58 -5.44 -8.36
CA LEU A 218 -2.27 -6.63 -7.55
C LEU A 218 -2.61 -7.93 -8.28
N TRP A 219 -3.81 -8.02 -8.87
CA TRP A 219 -4.23 -9.20 -9.64
C TRP A 219 -3.34 -9.44 -10.87
N LEU A 220 -2.91 -8.39 -11.55
CA LEU A 220 -1.95 -8.47 -12.65
C LEU A 220 -0.59 -9.01 -12.18
N LEU A 221 -0.08 -8.51 -11.05
CA LEU A 221 1.17 -9.03 -10.45
C LEU A 221 1.05 -10.51 -10.09
N PHE A 222 -0.10 -10.93 -9.55
CA PHE A 222 -0.38 -12.35 -9.28
C PHE A 222 -0.40 -13.19 -10.56
N GLY A 223 -1.06 -12.72 -11.61
CA GLY A 223 -1.05 -13.40 -12.92
C GLY A 223 0.37 -13.56 -13.47
N MET A 224 1.21 -12.53 -13.36
CA MET A 224 2.61 -12.60 -13.79
C MET A 224 3.42 -13.65 -13.03
N THR A 225 3.20 -13.83 -11.71
CA THR A 225 3.89 -14.90 -10.96
C THR A 225 3.56 -16.30 -11.51
N ILE A 226 2.30 -16.54 -11.90
CA ILE A 226 1.82 -17.83 -12.42
C ILE A 226 2.38 -18.09 -13.82
N LEU A 227 2.40 -17.06 -14.68
CA LEU A 227 2.90 -17.19 -16.04
C LEU A 227 4.40 -17.49 -16.06
N ASN A 228 5.16 -16.88 -15.15
CA ASN A 228 6.59 -17.13 -15.03
C ASN A 228 6.86 -18.56 -14.56
N SER A 229 6.16 -19.05 -13.53
CA SER A 229 6.39 -20.41 -13.02
C SER A 229 6.13 -21.50 -14.06
N LYS A 230 5.08 -21.34 -14.89
CA LYS A 230 4.74 -22.31 -15.96
C LYS A 230 5.76 -22.33 -17.11
N LYS A 231 6.46 -21.22 -17.35
CA LYS A 231 7.44 -21.13 -18.44
C LYS A 231 8.69 -21.95 -18.12
N ASP A 232 9.10 -21.97 -16.86
CA ASP A 232 10.28 -22.71 -16.41
C ASP A 232 10.02 -24.21 -16.43
N GLU A 233 8.87 -24.68 -15.93
CA GLU A 233 8.48 -26.10 -16.00
C GLU A 233 8.53 -26.66 -17.42
N ARG A 234 8.02 -25.90 -18.40
CA ARG A 234 8.08 -26.28 -19.83
C ARG A 234 9.50 -26.34 -20.39
N ASN A 235 10.38 -25.45 -19.95
CA ASN A 235 11.77 -25.43 -20.39
C ASN A 235 12.57 -26.60 -19.81
N THR A 236 12.39 -26.91 -18.52
CA THR A 236 12.99 -28.10 -17.89
C THR A 236 12.53 -29.40 -18.55
N ASN A 237 11.23 -29.53 -18.83
CA ASN A 237 10.71 -30.74 -19.47
C ASN A 237 11.27 -30.91 -20.90
N LYS A 238 11.40 -29.83 -21.68
CA LYS A 238 12.02 -29.88 -23.01
C LYS A 238 13.50 -30.26 -23.00
N LEU A 239 14.25 -29.87 -21.97
CA LEU A 239 15.66 -30.26 -21.81
C LEU A 239 15.80 -31.74 -21.45
N ASN A 240 14.90 -32.27 -20.63
CA ASN A 240 14.91 -33.67 -20.22
C ASN A 240 14.47 -34.62 -21.35
N THR A 241 13.61 -34.19 -22.27
CA THR A 241 13.23 -34.99 -23.46
C THR A 241 14.28 -35.00 -24.57
N LYS A 242 15.36 -34.22 -24.45
CA LYS A 242 16.46 -34.14 -25.43
C LYS A 242 17.73 -34.88 -25.00
N LYS A 243 17.71 -35.53 -23.83
CA LYS A 243 18.74 -36.47 -23.38
C LYS A 243 18.25 -37.89 -23.59
#